data_AF-A0A1G7QBX2-F1
#
_entry.id   AF-A0A1G7QBX2-F1
#
_cell.length_a   1.000
_cell.length_b   1.000
_cell.length_c   1.000
_cell.angle_alpha   90.00
_cell.angle_beta   90.00
_cell.angle_gamma   90.00
#
_symmetry.space_group_name_H-M   'P 1'
#
loop_
_entity.id
_entity.type
_entity.pdbx_description
1 polymer ?
#
loop_
_entity_poly.entity_id
_entity_poly.type
_entity_poly.pdbx_seq_one_letter_code
_entity_poly.pdbx_strand_id
1 'polypeptide(L)' 'MSAEYSLHDLAQAKEALELAEKAWEEDDGNNRQAHIKKISAARANLSMIEGQLKHDGIIADEDAAF' A
#
# COMPACT_ATOMS: atom_id res chain seq x y z
N MET A 1 1.72 22.72 -10.29
CA MET A 1 1.89 21.89 -9.08
C MET A 1 2.38 20.54 -9.54
N SER A 2 3.51 20.06 -9.03
CA SER A 2 3.95 18.67 -9.25
C SER A 2 3.24 17.80 -8.23
N ALA A 3 2.77 16.62 -8.64
CA ALA A 3 2.18 15.66 -7.71
C ALA A 3 3.21 15.24 -6.66
N GLU A 4 2.78 15.14 -5.40
CA GLU A 4 3.67 14.71 -4.30
C GLU A 4 4.03 13.23 -4.39
N TYR A 5 3.19 12.43 -5.06
CA TYR A 5 3.42 11.02 -5.34
C TYR A 5 3.27 10.72 -6.83
N SER A 6 3.89 9.63 -7.27
CA SER A 6 3.87 9.13 -8.64
C SER A 6 3.31 7.71 -8.72
N LEU A 7 3.03 7.26 -9.95
CA LEU A 7 2.66 5.85 -10.21
C LEU A 7 3.77 4.88 -9.80
N HIS A 8 5.04 5.33 -9.78
CA HIS A 8 6.15 4.50 -9.30
C HIS A 8 6.07 4.29 -7.80
N ASP A 9 5.75 5.33 -7.03
CA ASP A 9 5.56 5.24 -5.58
C ASP A 9 4.40 4.31 -5.22
N LEU A 10 3.33 4.36 -6.03
CA LEU A 10 2.22 3.42 -5.91
C LEU A 10 2.66 1.97 -6.12
N ALA A 11 3.43 1.70 -7.18
CA ALA A 11 3.94 0.36 -7.46
C ALA A 11 4.87 -0.14 -6.34
N GLN A 12 5.77 0.71 -5.84
CA GLN A 12 6.65 0.38 -4.72
C GLN A 12 5.86 0.10 -3.42
N ALA A 13 4.80 0.85 -3.15
CA ALA A 13 3.95 0.60 -1.99
C ALA A 13 3.20 -0.74 -2.09
N LYS A 14 2.74 -1.12 -3.30
CA LYS A 14 2.14 -2.44 -3.55
C LYS A 14 3.15 -3.57 -3.37
N GLU A 15 4.35 -3.43 -3.93
CA GLU A 15 5.43 -4.41 -3.77
C GLU A 15 5.83 -4.57 -2.30
N ALA A 16 5.95 -3.47 -1.54
CA ALA A 16 6.26 -3.51 -0.12
C ALA A 16 5.17 -4.22 0.70
N LEU A 17 3.90 -4.03 0.35
CA LEU A 17 2.78 -4.75 0.97
C LEU A 17 2.86 -6.25 0.65
N GLU A 18 3.06 -6.62 -0.62
CA GLU A 18 3.18 -8.02 -1.03
C GLU A 18 4.34 -8.73 -0.32
N LEU A 19 5.49 -8.07 -0.21
CA LEU A 19 6.65 -8.60 0.54
C LEU A 19 6.34 -8.79 2.02
N ALA A 20 5.60 -7.86 2.63
CA ALA A 20 5.20 -7.98 4.04
C ALA A 20 4.20 -9.13 4.27
N GLU A 21 3.30 -9.37 3.31
CA GLU A 21 2.33 -10.46 3.34
C GLU A 21 3.00 -11.82 3.10
N LYS A 22 3.90 -11.95 2.12
CA LYS A 22 4.71 -13.17 1.93
C LYS A 22 5.54 -13.51 3.16
N ALA A 23 6.20 -12.51 3.75
CA ALA A 23 6.97 -12.72 4.98
C ALA A 23 6.10 -13.17 6.16
N TRP A 24 4.80 -12.85 6.15
CA TRP A 24 3.84 -13.34 7.14
C TRP A 24 3.38 -14.78 6.85
N GLU A 25 3.20 -15.14 5.58
CA GLU A 25 2.89 -16.51 5.16
C GLU A 25 4.03 -17.50 5.49
N GLU A 26 5.28 -17.02 5.41
CA GLU A 26 6.48 -17.78 5.73
C GLU A 26 6.84 -17.79 7.24
N ASP A 27 6.16 -16.98 8.07
CA ASP A 27 6.42 -16.95 9.52
C ASP A 27 5.73 -18.12 10.22
N ASP A 28 6.50 -18.97 10.91
CA ASP A 28 6.01 -20.10 11.72
C ASP A 28 5.28 -19.65 13.02
N GLY A 29 4.84 -18.40 13.10
CA GLY A 29 4.06 -17.84 14.20
C GLY A 29 4.88 -17.22 15.33
N ASN A 30 6.21 -17.14 15.19
CA ASN A 30 7.08 -16.57 16.22
C ASN A 30 6.99 -15.04 16.32
N ASN A 31 6.55 -14.34 15.28
CA ASN A 31 6.58 -12.88 15.26
C ASN A 31 5.30 -12.22 14.73
N ARG A 32 4.17 -12.91 14.87
CA ARG A 32 2.85 -12.48 14.38
C ARG A 32 2.50 -11.02 14.63
N GLN A 33 2.74 -10.52 15.82
CA GLN A 33 2.37 -9.14 16.15
C GLN A 33 3.23 -8.11 15.39
N ALA A 34 4.49 -8.43 15.11
CA ALA A 34 5.37 -7.59 14.31
C ALA A 34 4.97 -7.60 12.83
N HIS A 35 4.59 -8.76 12.28
CA HIS A 35 4.08 -8.87 10.92
C HIS A 35 2.76 -8.12 10.73
N ILE A 36 1.81 -8.26 11.65
CA ILE A 36 0.54 -7.51 11.63
C ILE A 36 0.82 -6.00 11.61
N LYS A 37 1.75 -5.50 12.42
CA LYS A 37 2.15 -4.08 12.42
C LYS A 37 2.75 -3.65 11.08
N LYS A 38 3.65 -4.46 10.49
CA LYS A 38 4.27 -4.16 9.20
C LYS A 38 3.24 -4.13 8.06
N ILE A 39 2.37 -5.13 7.97
CA ILE A 39 1.31 -5.20 6.95
C ILE A 39 0.35 -4.01 7.11
N SER A 40 -0.07 -3.69 8.35
CA SER A 40 -0.93 -2.55 8.61
C SER A 40 -0.30 -1.22 8.17
N ALA A 41 0.98 -1.02 8.49
CA ALA A 41 1.72 0.17 8.07
C ALA A 41 1.85 0.25 6.53
N ALA A 42 2.15 -0.86 5.86
CA ALA A 42 2.23 -0.92 4.40
C ALA A 42 0.89 -0.61 3.73
N ARG A 43 -0.22 -1.14 4.26
CA ARG A 43 -1.59 -0.83 3.78
C ARG A 43 -1.95 0.63 3.96
N ALA A 44 -1.63 1.22 5.11
CA ALA A 44 -1.88 2.64 5.37
C ALA A 44 -1.08 3.53 4.39
N ASN A 45 0.18 3.18 4.14
CA ASN A 45 1.02 3.89 3.18
C ASN A 45 0.47 3.79 1.75
N LEU A 46 0.06 2.59 1.33
CA LEU A 46 -0.56 2.37 0.02
C LEU A 46 -1.83 3.21 -0.14
N SER A 47 -2.73 3.16 0.85
CA SER A 47 -3.99 3.92 0.82
C SER A 47 -3.77 5.43 0.78
N MET A 48 -2.75 5.95 1.49
CA MET A 48 -2.39 7.36 1.45
C MET A 48 -1.89 7.77 0.05
N ILE A 49 -1.00 6.98 -0.55
CA ILE A 49 -0.47 7.24 -1.89
C ILE A 49 -1.57 7.15 -2.94
N GLU A 50 -2.42 6.12 -2.88
CA GLU A 50 -3.58 5.98 -3.76
C GLU A 50 -4.52 7.18 -3.62
N GLY A 51 -4.83 7.60 -2.39
CA GLY A 51 -5.68 8.76 -2.12
C GLY A 51 -5.12 10.06 -2.71
N GLN A 52 -3.81 10.30 -2.58
CA GLN A 52 -3.19 11.49 -3.16
C GLN A 52 -3.16 11.44 -4.68
N LEU A 53 -2.86 10.28 -5.28
CA LEU A 53 -2.87 10.13 -6.74
C LEU A 53 -4.27 10.30 -7.35
N LYS A 54 -5.32 9.88 -6.62
CA LYS A 54 -6.72 10.14 -6.97
C LYS A 54 -7.05 11.62 -6.87
N HIS A 55 -6.68 12.26 -5.77
CA HIS A 55 -6.85 13.70 -5.56
C HIS A 55 -6.15 14.52 -6.67
N ASP A 56 -4.96 14.11 -7.08
CA ASP A 56 -4.18 14.75 -8.13
C ASP A 56 -4.68 14.41 -9.55
N GLY A 57 -5.70 13.54 -9.67
CA GLY A 57 -6.31 13.14 -10.93
C GLY A 57 -5.42 12.25 -11.81
N ILE A 58 -4.40 11.62 -11.23
CA ILE A 58 -3.43 10.76 -11.94
C ILE A 58 -4.02 9.37 -12.15
N ILE A 59 -4.73 8.84 -11.16
CA ILE A 59 -5.45 7.56 -11.25
C ILE A 59 -6.94 7.79 -11.02
N ALA A 60 -7.77 6.90 -11.57
CA ALA A 60 -9.20 6.97 -11.37
C ALA A 60 -9.56 6.60 -9.93
N ASP A 61 -10.61 7.22 -9.40
CA ASP A 61 -11.36 6.63 -8.30
C ASP A 61 -12.06 5.38 -8.81
N GLU A 62 -11.50 4.19 -8.53
CA GLU A 62 -12.15 2.91 -8.84
C GLU A 62 -13.43 2.64 -8.01
N ASP A 63 -13.96 3.66 -7.31
CA ASP A 63 -15.19 3.61 -6.50
C ASP A 63 -16.45 4.09 -7.26
N ALA A 64 -16.46 3.95 -8.59
CA ALA A 64 -17.62 4.25 -9.43
C ALA A 64 -18.27 3.01 -10.06
N ALA A 65 -18.21 1.85 -9.38
CA ALA A 65 -19.05 0.70 -9.72
C ALA A 65 -19.99 0.40 -8.55
N PHE A 66 -21.19 0.98 -8.66
CA PHE A 66 -22.39 0.81 -7.82
C PHE A 66 -22.80 -0.65 -7.60
#